data_AF-A0A7S0GXZ9-F1
#
_entry.id   AF-A0A7S0GXZ9-F1
#
_cell.length_a   1.000
_cell.length_b   1.000
_cell.length_c   1.000
_cell.angle_alpha   90.00
_cell.angle_beta   90.00
_cell.angle_gamma   90.00
#
_symmetry.space_group_name_H-M   'P 1'
#
loop_
_entity.id
_entity.type
_entity.pdbx_description
1 polymer ?
#
loop_
_entity_poly.entity_id
_entity_poly.type
_entity_poly.pdbx_seq_one_letter_code
_entity_poly.pdbx_strand_id
1 'polypeptide(L)'
;RALVMGVKQRRAPGASGETAKPSESRRRAKDAESRSLRRIARLFLLVVMLTFSVAGFLYARGYARMAEIKAKEQRLTRDADHLTSETAADMQKGKVMLKNVHAASVKLMQAMMADGQLRELDRYWSAMETEERGVVWTGVRDEMLSDPSLASLLTGEGKRVTDTLVPEMYSEQFAEDPTRVWRLTTMLVDGLEHGEKDEPSSNPGAVGHEEARLLYRSAILSRFTATFLIDLLNRMAAEAGVGGGETAREAEDASQAF
;
A
#
# COMPACT_ATOMS: atom_id res chain seq x y z
N ARG A 1 48.02 3.13 125.99
CA ARG A 1 48.56 1.75 126.07
C ARG A 1 47.37 0.81 126.15
N ALA A 2 47.27 -0.16 125.23
CA ALA A 2 46.70 -1.50 125.41
C ALA A 2 45.24 -1.65 125.95
N LEU A 3 44.48 -2.74 125.77
CA LEU A 3 44.35 -3.87 124.85
C LEU A 3 43.16 -4.67 125.48
N VAL A 4 42.56 -5.64 124.75
CA VAL A 4 41.81 -6.80 125.30
C VAL A 4 40.33 -6.55 125.70
N MET A 5 39.40 -6.96 124.83
CA MET A 5 38.56 -8.19 124.85
C MET A 5 37.40 -8.18 125.83
N GLY A 6 36.21 -8.53 125.32
CA GLY A 6 35.01 -8.80 126.11
C GLY A 6 33.86 -9.28 125.24
N VAL A 7 33.76 -10.60 125.13
CA VAL A 7 32.81 -11.42 124.37
C VAL A 7 31.31 -11.23 124.76
N LYS A 8 30.43 -11.56 123.78
CA LYS A 8 29.07 -12.15 123.84
C LYS A 8 27.80 -11.29 123.62
N GLN A 9 27.07 -11.73 122.58
CA GLN A 9 25.65 -12.15 122.54
C GLN A 9 24.57 -11.30 121.83
N ARG A 10 24.05 -11.94 120.75
CA ARG A 10 22.64 -12.06 120.31
C ARG A 10 21.82 -10.79 120.00
N ARG A 11 21.42 -10.66 118.72
CA ARG A 11 20.06 -11.01 118.22
C ARG A 11 19.99 -10.84 116.68
N ALA A 12 19.54 -11.87 115.98
CA ALA A 12 18.79 -11.68 114.74
C ALA A 12 17.45 -11.00 115.09
N PRO A 13 16.92 -10.10 114.24
CA PRO A 13 16.02 -10.49 113.15
C PRO A 13 16.28 -9.63 111.88
N GLY A 14 15.73 -9.84 110.70
CA GLY A 14 14.68 -10.72 110.21
C GLY A 14 14.51 -10.40 108.72
N ALA A 15 13.97 -11.36 107.97
CA ALA A 15 13.56 -11.15 106.60
C ALA A 15 12.47 -10.06 106.52
N SER A 16 12.64 -9.09 105.62
CA SER A 16 11.51 -8.39 105.03
C SER A 16 11.85 -8.10 103.56
N GLY A 17 11.17 -8.81 102.67
CA GLY A 17 11.16 -8.47 101.26
C GLY A 17 10.44 -7.14 101.08
N GLU A 18 11.14 -6.16 100.52
CA GLU A 18 10.51 -4.97 99.96
C GLU A 18 9.74 -5.39 98.71
N THR A 19 8.46 -5.70 98.91
CA THR A 19 7.49 -5.82 97.85
C THR A 19 7.29 -4.44 97.24
N ALA A 20 7.63 -4.33 95.94
CA ALA A 20 7.39 -3.12 95.17
C ALA A 20 5.92 -2.69 95.31
N LYS A 21 5.70 -1.42 95.67
CA LYS A 21 4.36 -0.86 95.88
C LYS A 21 3.50 -1.07 94.61
N PRO A 22 2.24 -1.52 94.74
CA PRO A 22 1.36 -1.82 93.60
C PRO A 22 1.04 -0.61 92.70
N SER A 23 1.36 0.61 93.13
CA SER A 23 1.21 1.83 92.35
C SER A 23 2.32 2.05 91.30
N GLU A 24 3.55 1.56 91.55
CA GLU A 24 4.68 1.75 90.63
C GLU A 24 4.72 0.68 89.52
N SER A 25 4.35 -0.57 89.84
CA SER A 25 4.21 -1.64 88.84
C SER A 25 3.10 -1.34 87.84
N ARG A 26 1.97 -0.77 88.30
CA ARG A 26 0.82 -0.40 87.46
C ARG A 26 1.09 0.81 86.56
N ARG A 27 1.94 1.75 86.99
CA ARG A 27 2.42 2.87 86.14
C ARG A 27 3.37 2.38 85.04
N ARG A 28 4.33 1.51 85.37
CA ARG A 28 5.26 0.94 84.37
C ARG A 28 4.56 0.05 83.34
N ALA A 29 3.51 -0.69 83.73
CA ALA A 29 2.68 -1.47 82.81
C ALA A 29 1.87 -0.57 81.84
N LYS A 30 1.23 0.50 82.35
CA LYS A 30 0.55 1.50 81.50
C LYS A 30 1.49 2.25 80.55
N ASP A 31 2.72 2.52 80.98
CA ASP A 31 3.76 3.14 80.13
C ASP A 31 4.34 2.16 79.10
N ALA A 32 4.28 0.86 79.34
CA ALA A 32 4.63 -0.18 78.36
C ALA A 32 3.49 -0.37 77.33
N GLU A 33 2.24 -0.36 77.78
CA GLU A 33 1.04 -0.40 76.93
C GLU A 33 0.92 0.85 76.04
N SER A 34 1.21 2.05 76.57
CA SER A 34 1.19 3.27 75.76
C SER A 34 2.33 3.31 74.73
N ARG A 35 3.49 2.72 75.04
CA ARG A 35 4.61 2.55 74.09
C ARG A 35 4.31 1.51 73.02
N SER A 36 3.68 0.38 73.37
CA SER A 36 3.26 -0.62 72.38
C SER A 36 2.16 -0.07 71.48
N LEU A 37 1.16 0.62 72.03
CA LEU A 37 0.12 1.31 71.26
C LEU A 37 0.68 2.38 70.32
N ARG A 38 1.66 3.19 70.78
CA ARG A 38 2.35 4.15 69.90
C ARG A 38 3.16 3.46 68.80
N ARG A 39 3.76 2.30 69.06
CA ARG A 39 4.47 1.52 68.03
C ARG A 39 3.50 0.92 67.01
N ILE A 40 2.37 0.38 67.47
CA ILE A 40 1.31 -0.16 66.61
C ILE A 40 0.70 0.96 65.75
N ALA A 41 0.39 2.12 66.34
CA ALA A 41 -0.12 3.27 65.61
C ALA A 41 0.88 3.80 64.57
N ARG A 42 2.19 3.81 64.88
CA ARG A 42 3.25 4.17 63.92
C ARG A 42 3.39 3.15 62.79
N LEU A 43 3.33 1.85 63.09
CA LEU A 43 3.35 0.79 62.09
C LEU A 43 2.12 0.88 61.17
N PHE A 44 0.94 1.14 61.74
CA PHE A 44 -0.28 1.33 60.97
C PHE A 44 -0.19 2.54 60.03
N LEU A 45 0.28 3.69 60.52
CA LEU A 45 0.50 4.88 59.69
C LEU A 45 1.52 4.65 58.57
N LEU A 46 2.61 3.91 58.85
CA LEU A 46 3.59 3.55 57.83
C LEU A 46 3.01 2.65 56.75
N VAL A 47 2.20 1.65 57.12
CA VAL A 47 1.52 0.76 56.15
C VAL A 47 0.53 1.56 55.30
N VAL A 48 -0.26 2.46 55.91
CA VAL A 48 -1.19 3.33 55.17
C VAL A 48 -0.43 4.22 54.18
N MET A 49 0.64 4.90 54.61
CA MET A 49 1.44 5.75 53.71
C MET A 49 2.11 4.94 52.58
N LEU A 50 2.55 3.71 52.86
CA LEU A 50 3.08 2.80 51.85
C LEU A 50 2.01 2.44 50.81
N THR A 51 0.79 2.13 51.24
CA THR A 51 -0.32 1.80 50.31
C THR A 51 -0.68 2.99 49.42
N PHE A 52 -0.74 4.21 49.96
CA PHE A 52 -0.99 5.42 49.17
C PHE A 52 0.15 5.73 48.20
N SER A 53 1.41 5.51 48.60
CA SER A 53 2.58 5.74 47.75
C SER A 53 2.64 4.72 46.58
N VAL A 54 2.40 3.44 46.85
CA VAL A 54 2.33 2.39 45.83
C VAL A 54 1.15 2.62 44.89
N ALA A 55 -0.03 2.95 45.42
CA ALA A 55 -1.21 3.27 44.61
C ALA A 55 -0.96 4.49 43.72
N GLY A 56 -0.38 5.57 44.25
CA GLY A 56 -0.03 6.77 43.51
C GLY A 56 1.00 6.50 42.40
N PHE A 57 2.03 5.70 42.69
CA PHE A 57 3.04 5.31 41.71
C PHE A 57 2.46 4.45 40.58
N LEU A 58 1.63 3.46 40.90
CA LEU A 58 0.95 2.61 39.92
C LEU A 58 -0.03 3.41 39.07
N TYR A 59 -0.77 4.34 39.68
CA TYR A 59 -1.72 5.20 38.98
C TYR A 59 -1.00 6.16 38.02
N ALA A 60 0.06 6.84 38.46
CA ALA A 60 0.86 7.72 37.60
C ALA A 60 1.52 6.96 36.43
N ARG A 61 2.06 5.77 36.69
CA ARG A 61 2.66 4.91 35.66
C ARG A 61 1.61 4.38 34.69
N GLY A 62 0.40 4.06 35.17
CA GLY A 62 -0.74 3.66 34.35
C GLY A 62 -1.22 4.77 33.41
N TYR A 63 -1.36 5.99 33.93
CA TYR A 63 -1.73 7.16 33.12
C TYR A 63 -0.68 7.54 32.09
N ALA A 64 0.61 7.50 32.45
CA ALA A 64 1.69 7.77 31.51
C ALA A 64 1.69 6.77 30.34
N ARG A 65 1.51 5.47 30.63
CA ARG A 65 1.39 4.43 29.59
C ARG A 65 0.14 4.59 28.75
N MET A 66 -1.01 4.91 29.34
CA MET A 66 -2.25 5.15 28.60
C MET A 66 -2.17 6.40 27.71
N ALA A 67 -1.50 7.46 28.16
CA ALA A 67 -1.26 8.66 27.36
C ALA A 67 -0.32 8.35 26.18
N GLU A 68 0.71 7.54 26.39
CA GLU A 68 1.62 7.09 25.33
C GLU A 68 0.91 6.21 24.28
N ILE A 69 0.03 5.30 24.72
CA ILE A 69 -0.78 4.46 23.83
C ILE A 69 -1.75 5.32 23.02
N LYS A 70 -2.49 6.23 23.66
CA LYS A 70 -3.39 7.15 22.94
C LYS A 70 -2.65 8.05 21.95
N ALA A 71 -1.46 8.52 22.30
CA ALA A 71 -0.63 9.31 21.38
C ALA A 71 -0.15 8.47 20.18
N LYS A 72 0.18 7.19 20.38
CA LYS A 72 0.52 6.25 19.30
C LYS A 72 -0.68 5.94 18.41
N GLU A 73 -1.85 5.67 18.98
CA GLU A 73 -3.09 5.47 18.21
C GLU A 73 -3.49 6.69 17.39
N GLN A 74 -3.37 7.89 17.96
CA GLN A 74 -3.63 9.14 17.23
C GLN A 74 -2.64 9.41 16.09
N ARG A 75 -1.38 8.98 16.25
CA ARG A 75 -0.39 9.05 15.16
C ARG A 75 -0.73 8.05 14.07
N LEU A 76 -0.97 6.79 14.43
CA LEU A 76 -1.31 5.74 13.47
C LEU A 76 -2.58 6.04 12.68
N THR A 77 -3.60 6.62 13.32
CA THR A 77 -4.83 7.04 12.65
C THR A 77 -4.58 8.20 11.69
N ARG A 78 -3.84 9.23 12.09
CA ARG A 78 -3.44 10.32 11.16
C ARG A 78 -2.58 9.83 10.02
N ASP A 79 -1.66 8.91 10.28
CA ASP A 79 -0.78 8.33 9.25
C ASP A 79 -1.61 7.49 8.27
N ALA A 80 -2.60 6.73 8.76
CA ALA A 80 -3.55 6.00 7.92
C ALA A 80 -4.45 6.94 7.10
N ASP A 81 -4.96 8.02 7.70
CA ASP A 81 -5.77 9.04 7.00
C ASP A 81 -4.93 9.77 5.93
N HIS A 82 -3.66 10.07 6.23
CA HIS A 82 -2.74 10.67 5.27
C HIS A 82 -2.47 9.72 4.10
N LEU A 83 -2.11 8.47 4.36
CA LEU A 83 -1.84 7.46 3.34
C LEU A 83 -3.06 7.19 2.44
N THR A 84 -4.25 7.10 3.04
CA THR A 84 -5.49 6.93 2.26
C THR A 84 -5.80 8.15 1.39
N SER A 85 -5.56 9.37 1.89
CA SER A 85 -5.73 10.59 1.10
C SER A 85 -4.73 10.71 -0.06
N GLU A 86 -3.46 10.35 0.17
CA GLU A 86 -2.40 10.37 -0.84
C GLU A 86 -2.65 9.32 -1.91
N THR A 87 -3.02 8.10 -1.50
CA THR A 87 -3.42 7.02 -2.41
C THR A 87 -4.62 7.42 -3.26
N ALA A 88 -5.63 8.07 -2.67
CA ALA A 88 -6.79 8.55 -3.40
C ALA A 88 -6.43 9.62 -4.44
N ALA A 89 -5.52 10.55 -4.11
CA ALA A 89 -5.05 11.57 -5.04
C ALA A 89 -4.26 10.94 -6.22
N ASP A 90 -3.38 10.00 -5.94
CA ASP A 90 -2.61 9.28 -6.97
C ASP A 90 -3.51 8.42 -7.86
N MET A 91 -4.52 7.77 -7.29
CA MET A 91 -5.52 7.03 -8.07
C MET A 91 -6.32 7.94 -9.01
N GLN A 92 -6.71 9.14 -8.56
CA GLN A 92 -7.39 10.11 -9.43
C GLN A 92 -6.47 10.61 -10.55
N LYS A 93 -5.20 10.87 -10.24
CA LYS A 93 -4.19 11.23 -11.26
C LYS A 93 -4.02 10.10 -12.29
N GLY A 94 -3.92 8.86 -11.83
CA GLY A 94 -3.88 7.67 -12.69
C GLY A 94 -5.13 7.53 -13.57
N LYS A 95 -6.32 7.74 -13.01
CA LYS A 95 -7.59 7.75 -13.76
C LYS A 95 -7.59 8.79 -14.88
N VAL A 96 -7.15 10.02 -14.58
CA VAL A 96 -7.05 11.10 -15.59
C VAL A 96 -6.03 10.76 -16.67
N MET A 97 -4.87 10.21 -16.28
CA MET A 97 -3.84 9.79 -17.23
C MET A 97 -4.36 8.73 -18.20
N LEU A 98 -5.02 7.68 -17.70
CA LEU A 98 -5.58 6.62 -18.56
C LEU A 98 -6.64 7.16 -19.53
N LYS A 99 -7.51 8.07 -19.06
CA LYS A 99 -8.48 8.77 -19.93
C LYS A 99 -7.79 9.60 -21.01
N ASN A 100 -6.72 10.30 -20.67
CA ASN A 100 -5.98 11.12 -21.62
C ASN A 100 -5.25 10.25 -22.65
N VAL A 101 -4.64 9.15 -22.24
CA VAL A 101 -4.02 8.17 -23.15
C VAL A 101 -5.06 7.63 -24.12
N HIS A 102 -6.21 7.17 -23.60
CA HIS A 102 -7.29 6.67 -24.43
C HIS A 102 -7.78 7.72 -25.44
N ALA A 103 -8.08 8.94 -24.96
CA ALA A 103 -8.55 10.02 -25.81
C ALA A 103 -7.52 10.44 -26.87
N ALA A 104 -6.22 10.45 -26.54
CA ALA A 104 -5.16 10.76 -27.49
C ALA A 104 -5.05 9.68 -28.57
N SER A 105 -5.08 8.41 -28.19
CA SER A 105 -5.08 7.28 -29.13
C SER A 105 -6.30 7.30 -30.06
N VAL A 106 -7.49 7.55 -29.53
CA VAL A 106 -8.72 7.66 -30.34
C VAL A 106 -8.63 8.83 -31.32
N LYS A 107 -8.15 10.00 -30.88
CA LYS A 107 -7.94 11.16 -31.77
C LYS A 107 -6.96 10.87 -32.90
N LEU A 108 -5.88 10.14 -32.62
CA LEU A 108 -4.95 9.71 -33.66
C LEU A 108 -5.65 8.82 -34.68
N MET A 109 -6.39 7.82 -34.23
CA MET A 109 -7.14 6.92 -35.12
C MET A 109 -8.17 7.70 -35.96
N GLN A 110 -8.88 8.66 -35.36
CA GLN A 110 -9.79 9.57 -36.07
C GLN A 110 -9.08 10.42 -37.14
N ALA A 111 -7.87 10.93 -36.85
CA ALA A 111 -7.08 11.67 -37.82
C ALA A 111 -6.65 10.79 -38.99
N MET A 112 -6.12 9.59 -38.73
CA MET A 112 -5.75 8.63 -39.76
C MET A 112 -6.94 8.18 -40.63
N MET A 113 -8.14 8.10 -40.03
CA MET A 113 -9.39 7.86 -40.76
C MET A 113 -9.74 9.03 -41.69
N ALA A 114 -9.69 10.26 -41.18
CA ALA A 114 -10.02 11.46 -41.92
C ALA A 114 -9.07 11.70 -43.11
N ASP A 115 -7.78 11.41 -42.91
CA ASP A 115 -6.73 11.57 -43.93
C ASP A 115 -6.72 10.43 -44.96
N GLY A 116 -7.60 9.43 -44.83
CA GLY A 116 -7.70 8.29 -45.74
C GLY A 116 -6.57 7.26 -45.60
N GLN A 117 -5.62 7.48 -44.69
CA GLN A 117 -4.48 6.59 -44.44
C GLN A 117 -4.92 5.17 -44.10
N LEU A 118 -6.03 5.00 -43.37
CA LEU A 118 -6.52 3.66 -43.03
C LEU A 118 -6.85 2.80 -44.25
N ARG A 119 -7.25 3.39 -45.39
CA ARG A 119 -7.52 2.63 -46.62
C ARG A 119 -6.25 2.12 -47.28
N GLU A 120 -5.16 2.88 -47.18
CA GLU A 120 -3.86 2.46 -47.69
C GLU A 120 -3.26 1.36 -46.81
N LEU A 121 -3.34 1.54 -45.49
CA LEU A 121 -2.93 0.51 -44.52
C LEU A 121 -3.75 -0.77 -44.65
N ASP A 122 -5.05 -0.68 -44.96
CA ASP A 122 -5.89 -1.86 -45.22
C ASP A 122 -5.39 -2.69 -46.41
N ARG A 123 -5.07 -2.04 -47.52
CA ARG A 123 -4.51 -2.74 -48.69
C ARG A 123 -3.16 -3.36 -48.38
N TYR A 124 -2.28 -2.61 -47.72
CA TYR A 124 -0.95 -3.09 -47.33
C TYR A 124 -1.06 -4.31 -46.40
N TRP A 125 -1.80 -4.19 -45.30
CA TRP A 125 -2.00 -5.26 -44.33
C TRP A 125 -2.67 -6.51 -44.93
N SER A 126 -3.65 -6.32 -45.80
CA SER A 126 -4.35 -7.42 -46.46
C SER A 126 -3.46 -8.16 -47.47
N ALA A 127 -2.47 -7.49 -48.06
CA ALA A 127 -1.52 -8.07 -49.00
C ALA A 127 -0.42 -8.91 -48.33
N MET A 128 -0.16 -8.70 -47.03
CA MET A 128 0.83 -9.46 -46.26
C MET A 128 0.38 -10.91 -46.04
N GLU A 129 1.35 -11.82 -45.96
CA GLU A 129 1.10 -13.21 -45.59
C GLU A 129 0.69 -13.33 -44.12
N THR A 130 -0.10 -14.35 -43.78
CA THR A 130 -0.62 -14.54 -42.41
C THR A 130 0.48 -14.69 -41.37
N GLU A 131 1.57 -15.39 -41.69
CA GLU A 131 2.72 -15.53 -40.78
C GLU A 131 3.38 -14.18 -40.51
N GLU A 132 3.56 -13.36 -41.55
CA GLU A 132 4.17 -12.03 -41.45
C GLU A 132 3.28 -11.09 -40.64
N ARG A 133 1.96 -11.10 -40.88
CA ARG A 133 0.99 -10.39 -40.06
C ARG A 133 1.10 -10.78 -38.59
N GLY A 134 1.22 -12.08 -38.32
CA GLY A 134 1.44 -12.60 -36.97
C GLY A 134 2.68 -11.99 -36.32
N VAL A 135 3.81 -11.95 -37.03
CA VAL A 135 5.07 -11.36 -36.53
C VAL A 135 4.91 -9.87 -36.24
N VAL A 136 4.27 -9.09 -37.13
CA VAL A 136 4.07 -7.66 -36.90
C VAL A 136 3.16 -7.39 -35.70
N TRP A 137 2.01 -8.07 -35.63
CA TRP A 137 1.04 -7.90 -34.55
C TRP A 137 1.65 -8.25 -33.18
N THR A 138 2.31 -9.41 -33.11
CA THR A 138 2.99 -9.86 -31.88
C THR A 138 4.19 -8.99 -31.52
N GLY A 139 4.95 -8.51 -32.52
CA GLY A 139 6.06 -7.59 -32.33
C GLY A 139 5.63 -6.28 -31.67
N VAL A 140 4.58 -5.63 -32.19
CA VAL A 140 4.04 -4.39 -31.60
C VAL A 140 3.53 -4.62 -30.18
N ARG A 141 2.86 -5.76 -29.94
CA ARG A 141 2.41 -6.14 -28.60
C ARG A 141 3.61 -6.23 -27.66
N ASP A 142 4.62 -7.00 -28.04
CA ASP A 142 5.77 -7.28 -27.18
C ASP A 142 6.60 -6.01 -26.93
N GLU A 143 6.73 -5.13 -27.93
CA GLU A 143 7.34 -3.81 -27.77
C GLU A 143 6.55 -2.94 -26.77
N MET A 144 5.24 -2.83 -26.93
CA MET A 144 4.41 -2.07 -26.00
C MET A 144 4.47 -2.63 -24.58
N LEU A 145 4.48 -3.96 -24.44
CA LEU A 145 4.60 -4.64 -23.15
C LEU A 145 6.01 -4.49 -22.54
N SER A 146 7.04 -4.22 -23.34
CA SER A 146 8.39 -3.92 -22.85
C SER A 146 8.56 -2.48 -22.33
N ASP A 147 7.57 -1.60 -22.57
CA ASP A 147 7.60 -0.23 -22.09
C ASP A 147 7.66 -0.20 -20.55
N PRO A 148 8.66 0.48 -19.94
CA PRO A 148 8.79 0.62 -18.49
C PRO A 148 7.51 1.12 -17.78
N SER A 149 6.67 1.91 -18.46
CA SER A 149 5.40 2.39 -17.95
C SER A 149 4.34 1.29 -17.79
N LEU A 150 4.45 0.20 -18.54
CA LEU A 150 3.58 -0.97 -18.48
C LEU A 150 4.27 -2.19 -17.86
N ALA A 151 5.60 -2.18 -17.74
CA ALA A 151 6.38 -3.28 -17.19
C ALA A 151 5.91 -3.69 -15.78
N SER A 152 5.53 -2.72 -14.94
CA SER A 152 4.99 -3.00 -13.60
C SER A 152 3.67 -3.78 -13.63
N LEU A 153 2.82 -3.52 -14.64
CA LEU A 153 1.55 -4.23 -14.86
C LEU A 153 1.76 -5.66 -15.37
N LEU A 154 2.98 -6.06 -15.73
CA LEU A 154 3.26 -7.36 -16.35
C LEU A 154 4.12 -8.27 -15.48
N THR A 155 4.44 -7.83 -14.26
CA THR A 155 5.12 -8.67 -13.27
C THR A 155 4.11 -9.57 -12.54
N GLY A 156 4.43 -10.86 -12.39
CA GLY A 156 3.63 -11.81 -11.62
C GLY A 156 2.18 -11.93 -12.11
N GLU A 157 1.23 -11.60 -11.25
CA GLU A 157 -0.22 -11.69 -11.52
C GLU A 157 -0.69 -10.66 -12.57
N GLY A 158 0.01 -9.54 -12.72
CA GLY A 158 -0.40 -8.46 -13.61
C GLY A 158 -0.44 -8.88 -15.09
N LYS A 159 0.42 -9.82 -15.52
CA LYS A 159 0.36 -10.39 -16.88
C LYS A 159 -0.98 -11.07 -17.13
N ARG A 160 -1.39 -11.98 -16.25
CA ARG A 160 -2.68 -12.68 -16.36
C ARG A 160 -3.86 -11.71 -16.35
N VAL A 161 -3.76 -10.65 -15.54
CA VAL A 161 -4.76 -9.58 -15.54
C VAL A 161 -4.81 -8.92 -16.91
N THR A 162 -3.68 -8.50 -17.48
CA THR A 162 -3.63 -7.86 -18.81
C THR A 162 -4.20 -8.75 -19.91
N ASP A 163 -3.84 -10.04 -19.92
CA ASP A 163 -4.38 -11.04 -20.87
C ASP A 163 -5.91 -11.17 -20.75
N THR A 164 -6.43 -11.02 -19.53
CA THR A 164 -7.89 -11.07 -19.25
C THR A 164 -8.59 -9.75 -19.56
N LEU A 165 -7.89 -8.62 -19.47
CA LEU A 165 -8.44 -7.31 -19.78
C LEU A 165 -8.50 -7.07 -21.29
N VAL A 166 -7.45 -7.44 -22.02
CA VAL A 166 -7.31 -7.12 -23.44
C VAL A 166 -7.00 -8.38 -24.25
N PRO A 167 -7.95 -9.33 -24.34
CA PRO A 167 -7.74 -10.58 -25.07
C PRO A 167 -7.45 -10.34 -26.56
N GLU A 168 -7.90 -9.21 -27.13
CA GLU A 168 -7.68 -8.86 -28.53
C GLU A 168 -6.20 -8.76 -28.88
N MET A 169 -5.36 -8.26 -27.96
CA MET A 169 -3.91 -8.16 -28.16
C MET A 169 -3.23 -9.53 -28.32
N TYR A 170 -3.84 -10.57 -27.76
CA TYR A 170 -3.28 -11.93 -27.74
C TYR A 170 -3.94 -12.85 -28.76
N SER A 171 -4.94 -12.36 -29.49
CA SER A 171 -5.69 -13.16 -30.44
C SER A 171 -4.96 -13.30 -31.77
N GLU A 172 -4.68 -14.53 -32.18
CA GLU A 172 -4.10 -14.85 -33.50
C GLU A 172 -5.05 -14.53 -34.66
N GLN A 173 -6.36 -14.40 -34.37
CA GLN A 173 -7.39 -14.11 -35.39
C GLN A 173 -7.14 -12.79 -36.15
N PHE A 174 -6.39 -11.84 -35.58
CA PHE A 174 -6.06 -10.58 -36.26
C PHE A 174 -5.04 -10.76 -37.38
N ALA A 175 -4.20 -11.80 -37.30
CA ALA A 175 -3.32 -12.20 -38.39
C ALA A 175 -4.06 -13.04 -39.44
N GLU A 176 -5.02 -13.89 -39.02
CA GLU A 176 -5.80 -14.74 -39.91
C GLU A 176 -6.85 -13.97 -40.73
N ASP A 177 -7.55 -13.04 -40.10
CA ASP A 177 -8.59 -12.20 -40.72
C ASP A 177 -8.16 -10.73 -40.67
N PRO A 178 -7.54 -10.20 -41.74
CA PRO A 178 -6.98 -8.86 -41.74
C PRO A 178 -8.03 -7.76 -41.52
N THR A 179 -9.30 -8.05 -41.82
CA THR A 179 -10.39 -7.07 -41.65
C THR A 179 -10.75 -6.81 -40.18
N ARG A 180 -10.30 -7.67 -39.25
CA ARG A 180 -10.57 -7.51 -37.81
C ARG A 180 -9.89 -6.30 -37.21
N VAL A 181 -8.70 -5.95 -37.70
CA VAL A 181 -7.99 -4.73 -37.27
C VAL A 181 -8.89 -3.52 -37.48
N TRP A 182 -9.53 -3.41 -38.65
CA TRP A 182 -10.37 -2.25 -39.00
C TRP A 182 -11.68 -2.23 -38.24
N ARG A 183 -12.28 -3.40 -38.01
CA ARG A 183 -13.46 -3.53 -37.14
C ARG A 183 -13.12 -3.07 -35.71
N LEU A 184 -11.96 -3.47 -35.19
CA LEU A 184 -11.47 -3.03 -33.87
C LEU A 184 -11.23 -1.51 -33.84
N THR A 185 -10.56 -0.96 -34.85
CA THR A 185 -10.29 0.49 -34.94
C THR A 185 -11.59 1.29 -34.97
N THR A 186 -12.57 0.85 -35.76
CA THR A 186 -13.88 1.52 -35.85
C THR A 186 -14.63 1.42 -34.51
N MET A 187 -14.64 0.23 -33.89
CA MET A 187 -15.25 0.01 -32.57
C MET A 187 -14.65 0.93 -31.50
N LEU A 188 -13.32 1.12 -31.50
CA LEU A 188 -12.65 2.02 -30.56
C LEU A 188 -12.95 3.49 -30.82
N VAL A 189 -13.05 3.89 -32.09
CA VAL A 189 -13.40 5.26 -32.48
C VAL A 189 -14.85 5.60 -32.11
N ASP A 190 -15.74 4.63 -32.23
CA ASP A 190 -17.16 4.76 -31.90
C ASP A 190 -17.45 4.61 -30.39
N GLY A 191 -16.43 4.26 -29.58
CA GLY A 191 -16.56 4.06 -28.14
C GLY A 191 -17.35 2.80 -27.75
N LEU A 192 -17.34 1.80 -28.62
CA LEU A 192 -18.10 0.55 -28.50
C LEU A 192 -17.26 -0.60 -27.94
N GLU A 193 -16.07 -0.33 -27.41
CA GLU A 193 -15.14 -1.38 -26.99
C GLU A 193 -15.66 -2.25 -25.83
N HIS A 194 -16.64 -1.79 -25.05
CA HIS A 194 -17.19 -2.51 -23.90
C HIS A 194 -18.53 -3.23 -24.17
N GLY A 195 -19.06 -3.17 -25.40
CA GLY A 195 -20.43 -3.62 -25.68
C GLY A 195 -21.49 -2.64 -25.16
N GLU A 196 -22.78 -3.01 -25.29
CA GLU A 196 -23.86 -2.23 -24.68
C GLU A 196 -23.68 -2.19 -23.15
N LYS A 197 -23.98 -1.04 -22.52
CA LYS A 197 -23.89 -0.89 -21.07
C LYS A 197 -24.85 -1.87 -20.40
N ASP A 198 -24.32 -2.95 -19.86
CA ASP A 198 -25.06 -3.82 -18.95
C ASP A 198 -25.53 -3.01 -17.72
N GLU A 199 -26.67 -3.42 -17.15
CA GLU A 199 -27.29 -2.77 -16.01
C GLU A 199 -26.30 -2.55 -14.87
N PRO A 200 -26.36 -1.39 -14.18
CA PRO A 200 -25.43 -1.07 -13.11
C PRO A 200 -25.45 -2.15 -12.03
N SER A 201 -24.28 -2.73 -11.75
CA SER A 201 -24.15 -3.76 -10.73
C SER A 201 -24.64 -3.25 -9.37
N SER A 202 -25.49 -4.04 -8.71
CA SER A 202 -26.19 -3.67 -7.47
C SER A 202 -25.30 -3.53 -6.24
N ASN A 203 -23.98 -3.70 -6.40
CA ASN A 203 -23.01 -3.72 -5.31
C ASN A 203 -22.08 -2.49 -5.42
N PRO A 204 -22.27 -1.45 -4.60
CA PRO A 204 -21.59 -0.16 -4.77
C PRO A 204 -20.05 -0.23 -4.63
N GLY A 205 -19.51 -1.29 -4.01
CA GLY A 205 -18.06 -1.55 -3.98
C GLY A 205 -17.51 -2.22 -5.25
N ALA A 206 -18.34 -2.94 -6.01
CA ALA A 206 -17.94 -3.60 -7.26
C ALA A 206 -17.89 -2.60 -8.43
N VAL A 207 -18.77 -1.59 -8.43
CA VAL A 207 -18.84 -0.54 -9.45
C VAL A 207 -17.49 0.17 -9.65
N GLY A 208 -16.77 0.46 -8.56
CA GLY A 208 -15.45 1.12 -8.65
C GLY A 208 -14.35 0.25 -9.28
N HIS A 209 -14.37 -1.06 -9.01
CA HIS A 209 -13.41 -1.99 -9.59
C HIS A 209 -13.72 -2.29 -11.06
N GLU A 210 -15.00 -2.40 -11.41
CA GLU A 210 -15.46 -2.60 -12.78
C GLU A 210 -15.17 -1.37 -13.66
N GLU A 211 -15.47 -0.16 -13.19
CA GLU A 211 -15.11 1.07 -13.90
C GLU A 211 -13.61 1.21 -14.12
N ALA A 212 -12.79 0.89 -13.11
CA ALA A 212 -11.35 0.90 -13.25
C ALA A 212 -10.88 -0.12 -14.29
N ARG A 213 -11.44 -1.33 -14.24
CA ARG A 213 -11.16 -2.43 -15.18
C ARG A 213 -11.43 -2.02 -16.62
N LEU A 214 -12.62 -1.44 -16.87
CA LEU A 214 -13.03 -0.93 -18.18
C LEU A 214 -12.07 0.16 -18.66
N LEU A 215 -11.73 1.13 -17.79
CA LEU A 215 -10.81 2.20 -18.14
C LEU A 215 -9.40 1.69 -18.49
N TYR A 216 -8.86 0.74 -17.73
CA TYR A 216 -7.58 0.10 -18.04
C TYR A 216 -7.64 -0.61 -19.40
N ARG A 217 -8.71 -1.36 -19.64
CA ARG A 217 -8.91 -2.05 -20.92
C ARG A 217 -8.95 -1.05 -22.08
N SER A 218 -9.77 0.01 -22.00
CA SER A 218 -9.85 1.02 -23.07
C SER A 218 -8.52 1.68 -23.34
N ALA A 219 -7.80 2.10 -22.29
CA ALA A 219 -6.52 2.78 -22.44
C ALA A 219 -5.45 1.88 -23.06
N ILE A 220 -5.33 0.62 -22.61
CA ILE A 220 -4.35 -0.33 -23.14
C ILE A 220 -4.71 -0.70 -24.58
N LEU A 221 -5.96 -1.06 -24.83
CA LEU A 221 -6.42 -1.48 -26.16
C LEU A 221 -6.29 -0.35 -27.19
N SER A 222 -6.76 0.86 -26.86
CA SER A 222 -6.63 1.99 -27.78
C SER A 222 -5.18 2.38 -28.04
N ARG A 223 -4.33 2.32 -27.01
CA ARG A 223 -2.89 2.60 -27.16
C ARG A 223 -2.24 1.57 -28.08
N PHE A 224 -2.50 0.29 -27.84
CA PHE A 224 -1.99 -0.79 -28.67
C PHE A 224 -2.40 -0.64 -30.12
N THR A 225 -3.70 -0.46 -30.40
CA THR A 225 -4.19 -0.29 -31.77
C THR A 225 -3.58 0.94 -32.44
N ALA A 226 -3.51 2.08 -31.74
CA ALA A 226 -2.86 3.28 -32.27
C ALA A 226 -1.38 3.06 -32.62
N THR A 227 -0.61 2.42 -31.73
CA THR A 227 0.80 2.09 -31.98
C THR A 227 0.95 1.14 -33.17
N PHE A 228 0.10 0.12 -33.26
CA PHE A 228 0.10 -0.82 -34.38
C PHE A 228 -0.12 -0.13 -35.72
N LEU A 229 -1.07 0.81 -35.78
CA LEU A 229 -1.32 1.57 -37.01
C LEU A 229 -0.15 2.48 -37.39
N ILE A 230 0.53 3.08 -36.42
CA ILE A 230 1.76 3.85 -36.66
C ILE A 230 2.86 2.93 -37.19
N ASP A 231 3.06 1.75 -36.59
CA ASP A 231 4.09 0.81 -37.02
C ASP A 231 3.85 0.34 -38.46
N LEU A 232 2.60 -0.03 -38.80
CA LEU A 232 2.23 -0.37 -40.17
C LEU A 232 2.49 0.79 -41.16
N LEU A 233 2.16 2.03 -40.77
CA LEU A 233 2.41 3.20 -41.60
C LEU A 233 3.91 3.38 -41.86
N ASN A 234 4.73 3.23 -40.83
CA ASN A 234 6.19 3.34 -40.94
C ASN A 234 6.78 2.24 -41.82
N ARG A 235 6.29 0.99 -41.71
CA ARG A 235 6.72 -0.13 -42.55
C ARG A 235 6.37 0.08 -44.01
N MET A 236 5.12 0.43 -44.29
CA MET A 236 4.66 0.75 -45.64
C MET A 236 5.49 1.87 -46.26
N ALA A 237 5.79 2.92 -45.50
CA ALA A 237 6.65 4.02 -45.97
C ALA A 237 8.10 3.58 -46.21
N ALA A 238 8.66 2.71 -45.36
CA ALA A 238 10.00 2.17 -45.51
C ALA A 238 10.12 1.32 -46.78
N GLU A 239 9.17 0.43 -47.04
CA GLU A 239 9.16 -0.43 -48.24
C GLU A 239 8.97 0.38 -49.54
N ALA A 240 8.08 1.37 -49.52
CA ALA A 240 7.91 2.29 -50.65
C ALA A 240 9.19 3.10 -50.93
N GLY A 241 9.97 3.43 -49.89
CA GLY A 241 11.27 4.10 -50.01
C GLY A 241 12.39 3.20 -50.51
N VAL A 242 12.34 1.90 -50.23
CA VAL A 242 13.33 0.91 -50.70
C VAL A 242 13.15 0.58 -52.19
N GLY A 243 11.91 0.61 -52.71
CA GLY A 243 11.61 0.40 -54.12
C GLY A 243 12.03 1.55 -55.07
N GLY A 244 12.25 2.75 -54.55
CA GLY A 244 12.71 3.89 -55.36
C GLY A 244 14.19 3.83 -55.77
N GLY A 245 14.98 2.99 -55.11
CA GLY A 245 16.42 2.82 -55.38
C GLY A 245 16.70 1.98 -56.63
N GLU A 246 15.88 0.99 -56.94
CA GLU A 246 16.02 0.17 -58.16
C GLU A 246 15.61 0.96 -59.41
N THR A 247 14.50 1.72 -59.35
CA THR A 247 14.09 2.58 -60.46
C THR A 247 15.04 3.76 -60.70
N ALA A 248 15.70 4.27 -59.64
CA ALA A 248 16.73 5.29 -59.77
C ALA A 248 18.01 4.72 -60.39
N ARG A 249 18.40 3.49 -60.02
CA ARG A 249 19.55 2.79 -60.63
C ARG A 249 19.30 2.43 -62.09
N GLU A 250 18.11 1.96 -62.45
CA GLU A 250 17.75 1.69 -63.85
C GLU A 250 17.67 2.98 -64.68
N ALA A 251 17.21 4.09 -64.11
CA ALA A 251 17.24 5.39 -64.77
C ALA A 251 18.67 5.95 -64.91
N GLU A 252 19.54 5.70 -63.95
CA GLU A 252 20.95 6.11 -63.97
C GLU A 252 21.75 5.26 -64.98
N ASP A 253 21.55 3.93 -65.03
CA ASP A 253 22.16 3.03 -66.02
C ASP A 253 21.64 3.30 -67.44
N ALA A 254 20.35 3.63 -67.61
CA ALA A 254 19.81 4.06 -68.90
C ALA A 254 20.36 5.44 -69.35
N SER A 255 20.67 6.32 -68.41
CA SER A 255 21.26 7.64 -68.71
C SER A 255 22.76 7.58 -69.04
N GLN A 256 23.46 6.52 -68.64
CA GLN A 256 24.86 6.27 -68.99
C GLN A 256 25.03 5.49 -70.31
N ALA A 257 23.92 4.97 -70.87
CA ALA A 257 23.89 4.26 -72.14
C ALA A 257 23.57 5.17 -73.35
N PHE A 258 23.33 6.46 -73.12
CA PHE A 258 23.18 7.52 -74.14
C PHE A 258 24.33 8.53 -74.06
#